data_AF-A0ABD2RS77-F1
#
_entry.id   AF-A0ABD2RS77-F1
#
_cell.length_a   1.000
_cell.length_b   1.000
_cell.length_c   1.000
_cell.angle_alpha   90.00
_cell.angle_beta   90.00
_cell.angle_gamma   90.00
#
_symmetry.space_group_name_H-M   'P 1'
#
loop_
_entity.id
_entity.type
_entity.pdbx_description
1 polymer ?
#
loop_
_entity_poly.entity_id
_entity_poly.type
_entity_poly.pdbx_seq_one_letter_code
_entity_poly.pdbx_strand_id
1 'polypeptide(L)'
;MHSHVHPSYLRFCNAEDNSFKCPLLRDLRRYTVIISTYASACLLYSEGIKRGHFSHIFLDEAGQASEPDTMVPLSHLLKKETVVVLAGDPQQLGPIVFSKDAENYGLATSYMERLFECQLYGALNENYATRLVRNYRCHPVILQLPSEMFYEGELIPCKEDKTFTQTWVDLLPNKEFPLLFIGIQGCDEREGNNPSWFNRIEASKVVEIITDLIGNKGLKEEDIGVITPYRQQVLKIRTALESFDWANIKVGSVEQFQGQEREVIIISTVRSTIQHNDFDRIHYLGFLSNPRRFNVAATRARSLLVVIGNPHIICKDPYWNKLLWYCADNGSYKGCFLPEKLEIPQEDSGQANTWYDVGAQVNNWDCEGAQANDWDQDQAGQVNDWDQDQGGQVNDWDQDQGGQVNNWDQNEGELAENWNGEGTCVSEEKQSLQPSPDVQGTMHQTDYIPDPVMDEAEWSDGWK
;
A
#
# COMPACT_ATOMS: atom_id res chain seq x y z
N MET A 1 -21.98 -9.43 13.99
CA MET A 1 -20.80 -8.90 14.72
C MET A 1 -19.86 -10.00 15.19
N HIS A 2 -20.33 -11.07 15.85
CA HIS A 2 -19.49 -12.27 16.12
C HIS A 2 -19.07 -13.07 14.86
N SER A 3 -19.53 -12.66 13.67
CA SER A 3 -19.28 -13.32 12.38
C SER A 3 -17.84 -13.13 11.85
N HIS A 4 -17.13 -12.08 12.27
CA HIS A 4 -15.78 -11.78 11.77
C HIS A 4 -14.66 -12.28 12.69
N VAL A 5 -14.99 -12.67 13.93
CA VAL A 5 -14.02 -13.21 14.89
C VAL A 5 -14.27 -14.70 15.02
N HIS A 6 -13.26 -15.51 14.69
CA HIS A 6 -13.38 -16.96 14.78
C HIS A 6 -13.86 -17.37 16.19
N PRO A 7 -14.84 -18.28 16.34
CA PRO A 7 -15.47 -18.58 17.64
C PRO A 7 -14.50 -18.95 18.76
N SER A 8 -13.35 -19.55 18.42
CA SER A 8 -12.30 -19.90 19.39
C SER A 8 -11.65 -18.70 20.08
N TYR A 9 -11.73 -17.51 19.46
CA TYR A 9 -11.11 -16.28 19.98
C TYR A 9 -12.08 -15.43 20.80
N LEU A 10 -13.39 -15.64 20.67
CA LEU A 10 -14.40 -14.85 21.39
C LEU A 10 -14.20 -14.87 22.92
N ARG A 11 -13.73 -15.99 23.47
CA ARG A 11 -13.44 -16.13 24.92
C ARG A 11 -12.32 -15.21 25.43
N PHE A 12 -11.48 -14.69 24.52
CA PHE A 12 -10.40 -13.77 24.84
C PHE A 12 -10.76 -12.31 24.54
N CYS A 13 -11.88 -12.08 23.87
CA CYS A 13 -12.34 -10.75 23.54
C CYS A 13 -13.07 -10.13 24.73
N ASN A 14 -12.82 -8.84 24.96
CA ASN A 14 -13.58 -8.06 25.93
C ASN A 14 -14.90 -7.58 25.28
N ALA A 15 -15.91 -8.44 25.31
CA ALA A 15 -17.23 -8.16 24.72
C ALA A 15 -18.29 -7.98 25.82
N GLU A 16 -19.04 -6.87 25.74
CA GLU A 16 -20.22 -6.58 26.57
C GLU A 16 -21.38 -6.17 25.65
N ASP A 17 -22.59 -6.67 25.90
CA ASP A 17 -23.82 -6.29 25.20
C ASP A 17 -23.71 -6.27 23.66
N ASN A 18 -23.14 -7.33 23.08
CA ASN A 18 -22.87 -7.47 21.63
C ASN A 18 -21.87 -6.45 21.05
N SER A 19 -21.09 -5.76 21.89
CA SER A 19 -20.06 -4.80 21.47
C SER A 19 -18.68 -5.15 22.06
N PHE A 20 -17.62 -4.96 21.27
CA PHE A 20 -16.25 -5.04 21.80
C PHE A 20 -15.88 -3.71 22.47
N LYS A 21 -15.34 -3.77 23.69
CA LYS A 21 -14.94 -2.59 24.44
C LYS A 21 -13.45 -2.64 24.81
N CYS A 22 -12.85 -1.48 24.97
CA CYS A 22 -11.50 -1.38 25.53
C CYS A 22 -11.49 -2.00 26.95
N PRO A 23 -10.51 -2.85 27.30
CA PRO A 23 -10.39 -3.37 28.66
C PRO A 23 -10.19 -2.25 29.67
N LEU A 24 -10.72 -2.42 30.89
CA LEU A 24 -10.55 -1.45 31.97
C LEU A 24 -9.07 -1.29 32.36
N LEU A 25 -8.70 -0.13 32.90
CA LEU A 25 -7.34 0.19 33.35
C LEU A 25 -6.66 -0.90 34.18
N ARG A 26 -7.43 -1.52 35.09
CA ARG A 26 -6.95 -2.56 36.00
C ARG A 26 -6.51 -3.84 35.29
N ASP A 27 -7.07 -4.08 34.10
CA ASP A 27 -6.80 -5.24 33.27
C ASP A 27 -5.69 -4.91 32.28
N LEU A 28 -5.74 -3.73 31.64
CA LEU A 28 -4.66 -3.22 30.78
C LEU A 28 -3.30 -3.24 31.48
N ARG A 29 -3.23 -2.79 32.74
CA ARG A 29 -1.99 -2.74 33.53
C ARG A 29 -1.37 -4.11 33.84
N ARG A 30 -2.07 -5.21 33.59
CA ARG A 30 -1.55 -6.56 33.80
C ARG A 30 -0.70 -7.04 32.62
N TYR A 31 -0.88 -6.42 31.46
CA TYR A 31 -0.18 -6.81 30.25
C TYR A 31 1.10 -5.98 30.09
N THR A 32 2.19 -6.67 29.75
CA THR A 32 3.47 -6.04 29.42
C THR A 32 3.51 -5.50 28.00
N VAL A 33 2.74 -6.12 27.10
CA VAL A 33 2.61 -5.75 25.69
C VAL A 33 1.13 -5.55 25.40
N ILE A 34 0.80 -4.40 24.82
CA ILE A 34 -0.54 -4.07 24.33
C ILE A 34 -0.40 -3.72 22.85
N ILE A 35 -1.15 -4.44 22.01
CA ILE A 35 -1.18 -4.22 20.56
C ILE A 35 -2.45 -3.45 20.23
N SER A 36 -2.34 -2.41 19.43
CA SER A 36 -3.44 -1.56 18.99
C SER A 36 -3.13 -0.99 17.61
N THR A 37 -4.16 -0.62 16.86
CA THR A 37 -3.97 0.27 15.71
C THR A 37 -3.60 1.68 16.20
N TYR A 38 -3.06 2.50 15.30
CA TYR A 38 -2.65 3.88 15.58
C TYR A 38 -3.82 4.69 16.18
N ALA A 39 -4.97 4.65 15.51
CA ALA A 39 -6.17 5.37 15.95
C ALA A 39 -6.70 4.85 17.30
N SER A 40 -6.79 3.52 17.48
CA SER A 40 -7.32 2.92 18.71
C SER A 40 -6.41 3.12 19.93
N ALA A 41 -5.15 3.53 19.73
CA ALA A 41 -4.25 3.84 20.85
C ALA A 41 -4.77 4.99 21.72
N CYS A 42 -5.63 5.87 21.17
CA CYS A 42 -6.29 6.92 21.97
C CYS A 42 -7.19 6.34 23.07
N LEU A 43 -7.76 5.14 22.87
CA LEU A 43 -8.61 4.49 23.86
C LEU A 43 -7.83 4.11 25.12
N LEU A 44 -6.55 3.76 24.99
CA LEU A 44 -5.70 3.46 26.15
C LEU A 44 -5.59 4.68 27.08
N TYR A 45 -5.42 5.86 26.49
CA TYR A 45 -5.39 7.11 27.24
C TYR A 45 -6.74 7.44 27.86
N SER A 46 -7.84 7.25 27.11
CA SER A 46 -9.20 7.43 27.60
C SER A 46 -9.53 6.52 28.80
N GLU A 47 -9.03 5.28 28.79
CA GLU A 47 -9.12 4.34 29.92
C GLU A 47 -8.17 4.69 31.09
N GLY A 48 -7.35 5.73 30.97
CA GLY A 48 -6.51 6.25 32.04
C GLY A 48 -5.08 5.72 32.07
N ILE A 49 -4.60 5.11 30.99
CA ILE A 49 -3.15 4.87 30.81
C ILE A 49 -2.46 6.23 30.68
N LYS A 50 -1.55 6.50 31.61
CA LYS A 50 -0.82 7.78 31.68
C LYS A 50 0.37 7.78 30.71
N ARG A 51 0.78 8.97 30.27
CA ARG A 51 2.04 9.19 29.55
C ARG A 51 3.22 8.59 30.30
N GLY A 52 4.10 7.91 29.56
CA GLY A 52 5.27 7.22 30.13
C GLY A 52 4.94 5.92 30.86
N HIS A 53 3.71 5.41 30.75
CA HIS A 53 3.41 4.04 31.20
C HIS A 53 4.24 3.00 30.43
N PHE A 54 4.40 3.22 29.12
CA PHE A 54 5.24 2.40 28.27
C PHE A 54 6.65 2.97 28.19
N SER A 55 7.64 2.13 28.46
CA SER A 55 9.05 2.45 28.24
C SER A 55 9.39 2.45 26.75
N HIS A 56 8.67 1.66 25.94
CA HIS A 56 8.88 1.52 24.50
C HIS A 56 7.54 1.60 23.76
N ILE A 57 7.53 2.28 22.62
CA ILE A 57 6.40 2.31 21.68
C ILE A 57 6.95 1.86 20.32
N PHE A 58 6.41 0.75 19.82
CA PHE A 58 6.72 0.23 18.48
C PHE A 58 5.60 0.63 17.52
N LEU A 59 5.97 1.29 16.44
CA LEU A 59 5.09 1.73 15.37
C LEU A 59 5.44 0.92 14.12
N ASP A 60 4.66 -0.11 13.85
CA ASP A 60 4.85 -0.99 12.69
C ASP A 60 4.13 -0.42 11.45
N GLU A 61 4.59 -0.80 10.25
CA GLU A 61 4.14 -0.27 8.95
C GLU A 61 4.11 1.28 8.93
N ALA A 62 5.07 1.92 9.60
CA ALA A 62 5.10 3.38 9.80
C ALA A 62 5.22 4.18 8.50
N GLY A 63 5.70 3.57 7.41
CA GLY A 63 5.70 4.16 6.07
C GLY A 63 4.30 4.34 5.48
N GLN A 64 3.32 3.53 5.90
CA GLN A 64 1.94 3.57 5.43
C GLN A 64 1.06 4.53 6.26
N ALA A 65 1.46 4.87 7.48
CA ALA A 65 0.69 5.76 8.35
C ALA A 65 0.94 7.22 7.99
N SER A 66 -0.13 8.02 7.90
CA SER A 66 0.03 9.48 7.79
C SER A 66 0.74 10.00 9.04
N GLU A 67 1.42 11.14 8.92
CA GLU A 67 2.04 11.75 10.10
C GLU A 67 1.02 12.05 11.21
N PRO A 68 -0.18 12.60 10.94
CA PRO A 68 -1.21 12.76 11.96
C PRO A 68 -1.61 11.45 12.65
N ASP A 69 -1.75 10.35 11.91
CA ASP A 69 -2.05 9.04 12.50
C ASP A 69 -0.94 8.57 13.43
N THR A 70 0.32 8.76 13.02
CA THR A 70 1.51 8.47 13.83
C THR A 70 1.52 9.29 15.12
N MET A 71 1.03 10.53 15.10
CA MET A 71 0.96 11.36 16.30
C MET A 71 -0.12 10.94 17.30
N VAL A 72 -1.12 10.12 16.92
CA VAL A 72 -2.16 9.67 17.85
C VAL A 72 -1.58 8.91 19.06
N PRO A 73 -0.83 7.81 18.89
CA PRO A 73 -0.21 7.12 20.02
C PRO A 73 0.85 8.00 20.71
N LEU A 74 1.66 8.74 19.95
CA LEU A 74 2.78 9.51 20.50
C LEU A 74 2.28 10.66 21.39
N SER A 75 1.31 11.44 20.95
CA SER A 75 0.78 12.58 21.72
C SER A 75 0.17 12.16 23.07
N HIS A 76 -0.38 10.95 23.17
CA HIS A 76 -1.11 10.48 24.35
C HIS A 76 -0.28 9.61 25.29
N LEU A 77 0.72 8.88 24.78
CA LEU A 77 1.45 7.86 25.54
C LEU A 77 2.92 8.20 25.75
N LEU A 78 3.51 9.04 24.90
CA LEU A 78 4.93 9.37 24.95
C LEU A 78 5.28 10.24 26.15
N LYS A 79 6.43 9.94 26.75
CA LYS A 79 7.16 10.81 27.66
C LYS A 79 8.62 10.90 27.19
N LYS A 80 9.38 11.88 27.68
CA LYS A 80 10.79 12.12 27.30
C LYS A 80 11.67 10.86 27.42
N GLU A 81 11.39 9.99 28.40
CA GLU A 81 12.15 8.77 28.63
C GLU A 81 11.67 7.56 27.80
N THR A 82 10.58 7.70 27.04
CA THR A 82 10.02 6.63 26.21
C THR A 82 10.83 6.48 24.92
N VAL A 83 11.27 5.27 24.63
CA VAL A 83 11.91 4.92 23.35
C VAL A 83 10.82 4.67 22.31
N VAL A 84 10.94 5.30 21.13
CA VAL A 84 10.03 5.08 20.00
C VAL A 84 10.80 4.38 18.89
N VAL A 85 10.25 3.29 18.40
CA VAL A 85 10.82 2.52 17.28
C VAL A 85 9.81 2.55 16.15
N LEU A 86 10.21 3.09 15.00
CA LEU A 86 9.41 3.05 13.77
C LEU A 86 9.96 1.94 12.89
N ALA A 87 9.11 0.99 12.54
CA ALA A 87 9.40 -0.08 11.61
C ALA A 87 8.49 0.07 10.38
N GLY A 88 9.05 -0.11 9.19
CA GLY A 88 8.36 0.14 7.94
C GLY A 88 9.34 0.34 6.80
N ASP A 89 8.80 0.49 5.61
CA ASP A 89 9.57 0.66 4.39
C ASP A 89 9.05 1.87 3.59
N PRO A 90 9.80 2.98 3.51
CA PRO A 90 9.39 4.17 2.76
C PRO A 90 9.33 3.94 1.24
N GLN A 91 9.90 2.85 0.73
CA GLN A 91 9.83 2.46 -0.68
C GLN A 91 8.61 1.57 -1.01
N GLN A 92 7.81 1.20 -0.01
CA GLN A 92 6.51 0.54 -0.18
C GLN A 92 5.37 1.56 -0.07
N LEU A 93 4.12 1.09 0.01
CA LEU A 93 2.95 1.97 -0.03
C LEU A 93 2.96 3.00 1.10
N GLY A 94 2.72 4.26 0.73
CA GLY A 94 2.53 5.37 1.64
C GLY A 94 1.09 5.49 2.17
N PRO A 95 0.80 6.57 2.90
CA PRO A 95 -0.55 6.94 3.34
C PRO A 95 -1.53 7.09 2.16
N ILE A 96 -2.76 6.61 2.36
CA ILE A 96 -3.83 6.80 1.39
C ILE A 96 -4.47 8.18 1.61
N VAL A 97 -4.29 9.09 0.65
CA VAL A 97 -4.85 10.43 0.69
C VAL A 97 -5.80 10.62 -0.49
N PHE A 98 -7.09 10.87 -0.20
CA PHE A 98 -8.11 11.03 -1.24
C PHE A 98 -8.14 12.44 -1.85
N SER A 99 -7.80 13.45 -1.06
CA SER A 99 -7.74 14.83 -1.53
C SER A 99 -6.40 15.10 -2.21
N LYS A 100 -6.44 15.38 -3.52
CA LYS A 100 -5.25 15.78 -4.28
C LYS A 100 -4.61 17.04 -3.71
N ASP A 101 -5.41 17.98 -3.19
CA ASP A 101 -4.89 19.17 -2.53
C ASP A 101 -4.11 18.77 -1.27
N ALA A 102 -4.66 17.89 -0.43
CA ALA A 102 -3.97 17.45 0.77
C ALA A 102 -2.69 16.66 0.46
N GLU A 103 -2.70 15.84 -0.59
CA GLU A 103 -1.51 15.16 -1.11
C GLU A 103 -0.46 16.17 -1.58
N ASN A 104 -0.84 17.17 -2.39
CA ASN A 104 0.03 18.25 -2.86
C ASN A 104 0.63 19.09 -1.72
N TYR A 105 -0.09 19.22 -0.60
CA TYR A 105 0.39 19.88 0.61
C TYR A 105 1.14 18.95 1.58
N GLY A 106 1.46 17.72 1.17
CA GLY A 106 2.39 16.83 1.88
C GLY A 106 1.74 15.82 2.83
N LEU A 107 0.40 15.68 2.87
CA LEU A 107 -0.26 14.69 3.75
C LEU A 107 0.09 13.23 3.38
N ALA A 108 0.53 13.00 2.14
CA ALA A 108 0.99 11.69 1.66
C ALA A 108 2.43 11.36 2.12
N THR A 109 3.13 12.29 2.78
CA THR A 109 4.44 12.01 3.38
C THR A 109 4.23 11.45 4.78
N SER A 110 4.68 10.21 5.01
CA SER A 110 4.62 9.61 6.35
C SER A 110 5.61 10.27 7.31
N TYR A 111 5.38 10.12 8.62
CA TYR A 111 6.35 10.61 9.61
C TYR A 111 7.72 9.94 9.46
N MET A 112 7.74 8.65 9.11
CA MET A 112 8.97 7.92 8.81
C MET A 112 9.71 8.52 7.62
N GLU A 113 9.01 8.78 6.51
CA GLU A 113 9.59 9.38 5.31
C GLU A 113 10.18 10.77 5.60
N ARG A 114 9.45 11.61 6.35
CA ARG A 114 9.95 12.92 6.77
C ARG A 114 11.16 12.83 7.71
N LEU A 115 11.25 11.80 8.56
CA LEU A 115 12.45 11.60 9.38
C LEU A 115 13.69 11.33 8.52
N PHE A 116 13.56 10.61 7.40
CA PHE A 116 14.68 10.37 6.48
C PHE A 116 15.17 11.64 5.76
N GLU A 117 14.39 12.72 5.71
CA GLU A 117 14.88 14.04 5.27
C GLU A 117 15.91 14.64 6.24
N CYS A 118 15.88 14.22 7.52
CA CYS A 118 16.87 14.64 8.49
C CYS A 118 18.19 13.87 8.28
N GLN A 119 19.30 14.59 8.28
CA GLN A 119 20.64 14.05 7.98
C GLN A 119 20.99 12.79 8.78
N LEU A 120 20.62 12.70 10.05
CA LEU A 120 20.95 11.54 10.91
C LEU A 120 20.28 10.26 10.43
N TYR A 121 19.02 10.32 9.98
CA TYR A 121 18.28 9.15 9.50
C TYR A 121 18.55 8.90 8.02
N GLY A 122 18.60 9.95 7.19
CA GLY A 122 18.86 9.87 5.75
C GLY A 122 20.26 9.34 5.42
N ALA A 123 21.27 9.66 6.24
CA ALA A 123 22.61 9.08 6.10
C ALA A 123 22.71 7.65 6.65
N LEU A 124 21.58 7.05 7.06
CA LEU A 124 21.51 5.71 7.68
C LEU A 124 22.52 5.54 8.81
N ASN A 125 22.64 6.56 9.68
CA ASN A 125 23.52 6.47 10.84
C ASN A 125 23.06 5.31 11.73
N GLU A 126 23.96 4.35 11.95
CA GLU A 126 23.66 3.07 12.63
C GLU A 126 23.12 3.25 14.06
N ASN A 127 23.34 4.41 14.69
CA ASN A 127 22.78 4.72 16.00
C ASN A 127 21.28 5.07 15.97
N TYR A 128 20.72 5.38 14.80
CA TYR A 128 19.36 5.90 14.63
C TYR A 128 18.52 5.12 13.62
N ALA A 129 19.16 4.55 12.60
CA ALA A 129 18.50 3.81 11.54
C ALA A 129 19.24 2.51 11.27
N THR A 130 18.49 1.42 11.15
CA THR A 130 19.02 0.11 10.78
C THR A 130 18.22 -0.42 9.61
N ARG A 131 18.90 -0.71 8.50
CA ARG A 131 18.28 -1.31 7.31
C ARG A 131 18.44 -2.83 7.36
N LEU A 132 17.31 -3.54 7.27
CA LEU A 132 17.30 -4.99 7.21
C LEU A 132 17.41 -5.45 5.74
N VAL A 133 18.60 -5.91 5.34
CA VAL A 133 18.89 -6.25 3.94
C VAL A 133 18.65 -7.72 3.58
N ARG A 134 18.56 -8.62 4.57
CA ARG A 134 18.35 -10.06 4.32
C ARG A 134 16.88 -10.36 4.08
N ASN A 135 16.54 -10.81 2.87
CA ASN A 135 15.19 -11.18 2.48
C ASN A 135 15.00 -12.70 2.54
N TYR A 136 14.08 -13.16 3.39
CA TYR A 136 13.77 -14.59 3.57
C TYR A 136 12.48 -15.03 2.84
N ARG A 137 11.80 -14.10 2.16
CA ARG A 137 10.48 -14.32 1.55
C ARG A 137 10.59 -14.83 0.12
N CYS A 138 11.25 -14.04 -0.73
CA CYS A 138 11.16 -14.15 -2.18
C CYS A 138 12.27 -15.06 -2.74
N HIS A 139 11.95 -15.77 -3.81
CA HIS A 139 12.98 -16.42 -4.63
C HIS A 139 13.97 -15.39 -5.19
N PRO A 140 15.30 -15.68 -5.26
CA PRO A 140 16.32 -14.75 -5.73
C PRO A 140 15.97 -14.03 -7.05
N VAL A 141 15.49 -14.78 -8.05
CA VAL A 141 15.08 -14.23 -9.36
C VAL A 141 13.96 -13.19 -9.24
N ILE A 142 12.99 -13.38 -8.34
CA ILE A 142 11.89 -12.42 -8.13
C ILE A 142 12.42 -11.18 -7.41
N LEU A 143 13.32 -11.37 -6.43
CA LEU A 143 13.87 -10.29 -5.61
C LEU A 143 14.83 -9.37 -6.36
N GLN A 144 15.54 -9.91 -7.35
CA GLN A 144 16.60 -9.19 -8.06
C GLN A 144 16.13 -7.82 -8.59
N LEU A 145 15.03 -7.81 -9.35
CA LEU A 145 14.59 -6.58 -10.00
C LEU A 145 14.08 -5.52 -8.98
N PRO A 146 13.22 -5.84 -7.99
CA PRO A 146 12.89 -4.90 -6.92
C PRO A 146 14.12 -4.40 -6.15
N SER A 147 15.09 -5.28 -5.85
CA SER A 147 16.33 -4.90 -5.17
C SER A 147 17.10 -3.84 -5.95
N GLU A 148 17.32 -4.06 -7.24
CA GLU A 148 18.03 -3.12 -8.11
C GLU A 148 17.28 -1.78 -8.28
N MET A 149 15.95 -1.80 -8.33
CA MET A 149 15.16 -0.60 -8.63
C MET A 149 14.84 0.27 -7.40
N PHE A 150 14.68 -0.33 -6.22
CA PHE A 150 14.20 0.38 -5.02
C PHE A 150 15.19 0.39 -3.86
N TYR A 151 16.21 -0.48 -3.90
CA TYR A 151 17.11 -0.73 -2.76
C TYR A 151 18.58 -0.84 -3.19
N GLU A 152 18.96 -0.17 -4.26
CA GLU A 152 20.35 -0.06 -4.73
C GLU A 152 21.07 -1.40 -4.96
N GLY A 153 20.32 -2.49 -5.16
CA GLY A 153 20.87 -3.84 -5.32
C GLY A 153 21.35 -4.49 -4.03
N GLU A 154 21.02 -3.94 -2.85
CA GLU A 154 21.58 -4.39 -1.58
C GLU A 154 20.78 -5.50 -0.88
N LEU A 155 19.57 -5.83 -1.34
CA LEU A 155 18.79 -6.92 -0.74
C LEU A 155 19.45 -8.27 -1.02
N ILE A 156 19.71 -9.01 0.06
CA ILE A 156 20.37 -10.31 0.02
C ILE A 156 19.30 -11.40 0.10
N PRO A 157 19.12 -12.23 -0.95
CA PRO A 157 18.21 -13.35 -0.87
C PRO A 157 18.77 -14.42 0.10
N CYS A 158 18.00 -14.75 1.13
CA CYS A 158 18.33 -15.75 2.14
C CYS A 158 17.27 -16.86 2.22
N LYS A 159 16.34 -16.94 1.25
CA LYS A 159 15.36 -18.01 1.18
C LYS A 159 16.07 -19.34 0.91
N GLU A 160 16.05 -20.24 1.89
CA GLU A 160 16.56 -21.59 1.77
C GLU A 160 15.54 -22.47 1.04
N ASP A 161 15.48 -22.40 -0.29
CA ASP A 161 14.57 -23.30 -1.01
C ASP A 161 15.19 -23.82 -2.32
N LYS A 162 15.74 -25.03 -2.23
CA LYS A 162 16.27 -25.79 -3.37
C LYS A 162 15.21 -26.64 -4.07
N THR A 163 13.96 -26.63 -3.59
CA THR A 163 12.88 -27.48 -4.09
C THR A 163 12.15 -26.91 -5.32
N PHE A 164 12.52 -25.69 -5.73
CA PHE A 164 11.89 -24.91 -6.79
C PHE A 164 11.81 -25.62 -8.17
N THR A 165 12.83 -26.41 -8.53
CA THR A 165 13.04 -26.86 -9.92
C THR A 165 12.08 -27.92 -10.43
N GLN A 166 11.30 -28.60 -9.56
CA GLN A 166 10.41 -29.67 -10.00
C GLN A 166 8.93 -29.24 -10.13
N THR A 167 8.49 -28.24 -9.37
CA THR A 167 7.07 -27.88 -9.25
C THR A 167 6.55 -27.16 -10.51
N TRP A 168 7.34 -26.28 -11.13
CA TRP A 168 6.86 -25.37 -12.18
C TRP A 168 7.17 -25.79 -13.62
N VAL A 169 7.77 -26.96 -13.78
CA VAL A 169 8.39 -27.48 -15.01
C VAL A 169 7.49 -27.38 -16.25
N ASP A 170 6.18 -27.60 -16.09
CA ASP A 170 5.21 -27.63 -17.20
C ASP A 170 4.53 -26.27 -17.41
N LEU A 171 4.55 -25.40 -16.40
CA LEU A 171 3.92 -24.08 -16.44
C LEU A 171 4.85 -23.03 -17.08
N LEU A 172 6.14 -23.08 -16.75
CA LEU A 172 7.14 -22.10 -17.17
C LEU A 172 7.84 -22.51 -18.48
N PRO A 173 8.06 -21.59 -19.44
CA PRO A 173 8.94 -21.88 -20.57
C PRO A 173 10.39 -22.07 -20.11
N ASN A 174 10.86 -21.25 -19.16
CA ASN A 174 12.15 -21.40 -18.49
C ASN A 174 11.96 -21.92 -17.06
N LYS A 175 12.35 -23.18 -16.83
CA LYS A 175 12.11 -23.93 -15.58
C LYS A 175 12.88 -23.38 -14.38
N GLU A 176 13.95 -22.63 -14.62
CA GLU A 176 14.79 -22.04 -13.57
C GLU A 176 14.41 -20.59 -13.25
N PHE A 177 13.38 -20.06 -13.91
CA PHE A 177 13.01 -18.64 -13.84
C PHE A 177 11.56 -18.44 -13.32
N PRO A 178 11.36 -18.27 -12.00
CA PRO A 178 10.05 -18.14 -11.32
C PRO A 178 9.23 -16.89 -11.62
N LEU A 179 9.42 -16.32 -12.78
CA LEU A 179 8.77 -15.09 -13.17
C LEU A 179 8.28 -15.27 -14.60
N LEU A 180 6.97 -15.27 -14.80
CA LEU A 180 6.35 -15.50 -16.11
C LEU A 180 5.54 -14.28 -16.51
N PHE A 181 5.81 -13.74 -17.70
CA PHE A 181 4.92 -12.76 -18.32
C PHE A 181 4.08 -13.40 -19.43
N ILE A 182 2.77 -13.23 -19.37
CA ILE A 182 1.81 -13.70 -20.37
C ILE A 182 1.18 -12.49 -21.06
N GLY A 183 1.62 -12.26 -22.29
CA GLY A 183 1.13 -11.20 -23.17
C GLY A 183 -0.25 -11.50 -23.72
N ILE A 184 -1.23 -10.67 -23.39
CA ILE A 184 -2.59 -10.75 -23.90
C ILE A 184 -2.96 -9.42 -24.56
N GLN A 185 -3.21 -9.43 -25.86
CA GLN A 185 -3.90 -8.33 -26.55
C GLN A 185 -5.41 -8.56 -26.39
N GLY A 186 -5.97 -8.09 -25.28
CA GLY A 186 -7.39 -8.17 -25.01
C GLY A 186 -8.14 -6.88 -25.37
N CYS A 187 -9.40 -6.83 -24.97
CA CYS A 187 -10.19 -5.60 -24.93
C CYS A 187 -10.52 -5.31 -23.47
N ASP A 188 -10.11 -4.17 -22.94
CA ASP A 188 -10.63 -3.68 -21.68
C ASP A 188 -12.04 -3.12 -21.90
N GLU A 189 -12.98 -3.64 -21.11
CA GLU A 189 -14.41 -3.36 -21.17
C GLU A 189 -14.86 -2.56 -19.93
N ARG A 190 -15.98 -1.85 -20.07
CA ARG A 190 -16.73 -1.22 -18.98
C ARG A 190 -18.19 -1.68 -19.05
N GLU A 191 -18.80 -1.87 -17.88
CA GLU A 191 -20.22 -2.23 -17.76
C GLU A 191 -21.06 -0.97 -17.49
N GLY A 192 -21.84 -0.55 -18.49
CA GLY A 192 -22.73 0.60 -18.37
C GLY A 192 -21.98 1.87 -17.95
N ASN A 193 -22.45 2.51 -16.87
CA ASN A 193 -21.83 3.71 -16.30
C ASN A 193 -20.77 3.41 -15.21
N ASN A 194 -20.38 2.15 -15.01
CA ASN A 194 -19.38 1.83 -14.00
C ASN A 194 -18.00 2.37 -14.44
N PRO A 195 -17.31 3.18 -13.61
CA PRO A 195 -16.01 3.73 -13.97
C PRO A 195 -14.87 2.71 -13.96
N SER A 196 -15.09 1.49 -13.45
CA SER A 196 -14.04 0.47 -13.33
C SER A 196 -13.95 -0.44 -14.56
N TRP A 197 -12.72 -0.68 -15.01
CA TRP A 197 -12.40 -1.51 -16.17
C TRP A 197 -12.26 -2.99 -15.79
N PHE A 198 -12.51 -3.88 -16.75
CA PHE A 198 -12.20 -5.31 -16.62
C PHE A 198 -11.79 -5.89 -17.97
N ASN A 199 -11.10 -7.03 -17.96
CA ASN A 199 -10.65 -7.71 -19.15
C ASN A 199 -10.96 -9.21 -19.00
N ARG A 200 -11.96 -9.66 -19.77
CA ARG A 200 -12.46 -11.05 -19.70
C ARG A 200 -11.40 -12.06 -20.12
N ILE A 201 -10.55 -11.71 -21.09
CA ILE A 201 -9.51 -12.62 -21.59
C ILE A 201 -8.43 -12.81 -20.53
N GLU A 202 -8.02 -11.72 -19.87
CA GLU A 202 -7.11 -11.82 -18.71
C GLU A 202 -7.75 -12.61 -17.57
N ALA A 203 -9.02 -12.33 -17.21
CA ALA A 203 -9.71 -13.05 -16.13
C ALA A 203 -9.82 -14.56 -16.43
N SER A 204 -10.14 -14.94 -17.67
CA SER A 204 -10.16 -16.34 -18.11
C SER A 204 -8.78 -16.98 -17.99
N LYS A 205 -7.71 -16.26 -18.34
CA LYS A 205 -6.35 -16.78 -18.22
C LYS A 205 -5.92 -16.93 -16.76
N VAL A 206 -6.32 -16.03 -15.88
CA VAL A 206 -6.10 -16.16 -14.42
C VAL A 206 -6.71 -17.47 -13.92
N VAL A 207 -7.97 -17.74 -14.25
CA VAL A 207 -8.67 -18.97 -13.83
C VAL A 207 -8.02 -20.22 -14.41
N GLU A 208 -7.59 -20.19 -15.67
CA GLU A 208 -6.87 -21.30 -16.31
C GLU A 208 -5.58 -21.65 -15.55
N ILE A 209 -4.79 -20.63 -15.19
CA ILE A 209 -3.55 -20.84 -14.43
C ILE A 209 -3.85 -21.39 -13.04
N ILE A 210 -4.82 -20.82 -12.34
CA ILE A 210 -5.24 -21.31 -11.02
C ILE A 210 -5.69 -22.78 -11.10
N THR A 211 -6.43 -23.14 -12.15
CA THR A 211 -6.85 -24.53 -12.38
C THR A 211 -5.66 -25.48 -12.51
N ASP A 212 -4.62 -25.07 -13.24
CA ASP A 212 -3.38 -25.86 -13.36
C ASP A 212 -2.62 -25.95 -12.03
N LEU A 213 -2.53 -24.84 -11.28
CA LEU A 213 -1.86 -24.79 -9.98
C LEU A 213 -2.51 -25.70 -8.94
N ILE A 214 -3.84 -25.67 -8.84
CA ILE A 214 -4.57 -26.51 -7.89
C ILE A 214 -4.61 -27.97 -8.39
N GLY A 215 -4.99 -28.19 -9.65
CA GLY A 215 -5.23 -29.52 -10.19
C GLY A 215 -3.95 -30.34 -10.42
N ASN A 216 -2.93 -29.74 -11.05
CA ASN A 216 -1.72 -30.46 -11.45
C ASN A 216 -0.54 -30.24 -10.49
N LYS A 217 -0.50 -29.11 -9.79
CA LYS A 217 0.61 -28.78 -8.87
C LYS A 217 0.25 -28.98 -7.39
N GLY A 218 -1.02 -29.24 -7.07
CA GLY A 218 -1.47 -29.58 -5.72
C GLY A 218 -1.36 -28.43 -4.72
N LEU A 219 -1.36 -27.18 -5.19
CA LEU A 219 -1.42 -26.01 -4.33
C LEU A 219 -2.80 -25.88 -3.70
N LYS A 220 -2.84 -25.33 -2.48
CA LYS A 220 -4.10 -24.96 -1.84
C LYS A 220 -4.51 -23.55 -2.25
N GLU A 221 -5.78 -23.22 -2.02
CA GLU A 221 -6.32 -21.88 -2.27
C GLU A 221 -5.56 -20.79 -1.48
N GLU A 222 -5.17 -21.09 -0.24
CA GLU A 222 -4.43 -20.19 0.65
C GLU A 222 -3.00 -19.86 0.15
N ASP A 223 -2.45 -20.70 -0.72
CA ASP A 223 -1.11 -20.53 -1.30
C ASP A 223 -1.11 -19.57 -2.49
N ILE A 224 -2.29 -19.19 -3.01
CA ILE A 224 -2.45 -18.41 -4.23
C ILE A 224 -3.06 -17.04 -3.91
N GLY A 225 -2.53 -16.00 -4.56
CA GLY A 225 -3.12 -14.67 -4.53
C GLY A 225 -3.22 -14.06 -5.92
N VAL A 226 -4.29 -13.30 -6.17
CA VAL A 226 -4.49 -12.54 -7.40
C VAL A 226 -4.53 -11.06 -7.08
N ILE A 227 -3.62 -10.29 -7.68
CA ILE A 227 -3.54 -8.85 -7.54
C ILE A 227 -4.04 -8.21 -8.83
N THR A 228 -4.99 -7.28 -8.72
CA THR A 228 -5.44 -6.51 -9.87
C THR A 228 -5.87 -5.10 -9.47
N PRO A 229 -5.58 -4.08 -10.30
CA PRO A 229 -5.79 -2.69 -9.92
C PRO A 229 -7.25 -2.22 -10.02
N TYR A 230 -8.14 -3.02 -10.64
CA TYR A 230 -9.52 -2.61 -10.92
C TYR A 230 -10.55 -3.45 -10.16
N ARG A 231 -11.44 -2.77 -9.44
CA ARG A 231 -12.54 -3.41 -8.69
C ARG A 231 -13.41 -4.33 -9.53
N GLN A 232 -13.78 -3.93 -10.76
CA GLN A 232 -14.57 -4.79 -11.62
C GLN A 232 -13.82 -6.07 -12.03
N GLN A 233 -12.50 -5.98 -12.25
CA GLN A 233 -11.68 -7.18 -12.48
C GLN A 233 -11.67 -8.09 -11.24
N VAL A 234 -11.53 -7.53 -10.03
CA VAL A 234 -11.62 -8.31 -8.78
C VAL A 234 -12.94 -9.08 -8.73
N LEU A 235 -14.07 -8.41 -8.94
CA LEU A 235 -15.39 -9.03 -8.89
C LEU A 235 -15.54 -10.14 -9.94
N LYS A 236 -15.14 -9.89 -11.19
CA LYS A 236 -15.24 -10.89 -12.26
C LYS A 236 -14.39 -12.13 -11.97
N ILE A 237 -13.17 -11.96 -11.45
CA ILE A 237 -12.31 -13.08 -11.09
C ILE A 237 -12.90 -13.83 -9.90
N ARG A 238 -13.36 -13.14 -8.84
CA ARG A 238 -13.98 -13.80 -7.68
C ARG A 238 -15.21 -14.63 -8.08
N THR A 239 -16.14 -14.05 -8.84
CA THR A 239 -17.32 -14.78 -9.33
C THR A 239 -16.94 -15.98 -10.20
N ALA A 240 -15.89 -15.86 -11.03
CA ALA A 240 -15.41 -16.99 -11.80
C ALA A 240 -14.85 -18.10 -10.88
N LEU A 241 -14.05 -17.76 -9.86
CA LEU A 241 -13.48 -18.72 -8.91
C LEU A 241 -14.53 -19.39 -8.02
N GLU A 242 -15.58 -18.67 -7.63
CA GLU A 242 -16.73 -19.22 -6.89
C GLU A 242 -17.42 -20.35 -7.68
N SER A 243 -17.47 -20.26 -9.02
CA SER A 243 -18.03 -21.33 -9.85
C SER A 243 -17.21 -22.63 -9.85
N PHE A 244 -15.96 -22.57 -9.39
CA PHE A 244 -15.06 -23.72 -9.21
C PHE A 244 -14.91 -24.13 -7.73
N ASP A 245 -15.70 -23.55 -6.81
CA ASP A 245 -15.61 -23.75 -5.36
C ASP A 245 -14.26 -23.31 -4.75
N TRP A 246 -13.61 -22.30 -5.34
CA TRP A 246 -12.33 -21.74 -4.87
C TRP A 246 -12.47 -20.36 -4.24
N ALA A 247 -13.46 -20.21 -3.35
CA ALA A 247 -13.79 -18.93 -2.74
C ALA A 247 -12.73 -18.40 -1.75
N ASN A 248 -11.79 -19.24 -1.29
CA ASN A 248 -10.76 -18.82 -0.33
C ASN A 248 -9.52 -18.22 -0.99
N ILE A 249 -9.42 -18.27 -2.34
CA ILE A 249 -8.34 -17.60 -3.06
C ILE A 249 -8.50 -16.09 -2.88
N LYS A 250 -7.46 -15.46 -2.34
CA LYS A 250 -7.49 -14.01 -2.15
C LYS A 250 -7.34 -13.30 -3.51
N VAL A 251 -8.33 -12.49 -3.87
CA VAL A 251 -8.30 -11.60 -5.05
C VAL A 251 -8.51 -10.16 -4.57
N GLY A 252 -7.63 -9.24 -4.93
CA GLY A 252 -7.70 -7.88 -4.38
C GLY A 252 -6.76 -6.88 -5.06
N SER A 253 -6.79 -5.63 -4.58
CA SER A 253 -5.84 -4.59 -4.99
C SER A 253 -4.48 -4.77 -4.31
N VAL A 254 -3.48 -4.00 -4.72
CA VAL A 254 -2.13 -4.06 -4.12
C VAL A 254 -2.18 -3.71 -2.62
N GLU A 255 -2.99 -2.72 -2.26
CA GLU A 255 -3.19 -2.26 -0.87
C GLU A 255 -3.69 -3.39 0.02
N GLN A 256 -4.63 -4.21 -0.48
CA GLN A 256 -5.16 -5.36 0.28
C GLN A 256 -4.13 -6.48 0.48
N PHE A 257 -3.02 -6.48 -0.26
CA PHE A 257 -1.92 -7.44 -0.15
C PHE A 257 -0.72 -6.91 0.65
N GLN A 258 -0.76 -5.67 1.14
CA GLN A 258 0.29 -5.16 2.02
C GLN A 258 0.40 -6.01 3.30
N GLY A 259 1.62 -6.26 3.75
CA GLY A 259 1.92 -7.17 4.87
C GLY A 259 1.60 -8.65 4.63
N GLN A 260 1.06 -9.03 3.47
CA GLN A 260 0.69 -10.41 3.15
C GLN A 260 1.61 -11.00 2.08
N GLU A 261 1.68 -12.33 2.05
CA GLU A 261 2.47 -13.07 1.07
C GLU A 261 1.74 -14.35 0.66
N ARG A 262 2.08 -14.87 -0.52
CA ARG A 262 1.54 -16.11 -1.07
C ARG A 262 2.64 -16.90 -1.76
N GLU A 263 2.52 -18.22 -1.84
CA GLU A 263 3.45 -19.04 -2.64
C GLU A 263 3.46 -18.58 -4.09
N VAL A 264 2.27 -18.34 -4.65
CA VAL A 264 2.09 -17.86 -6.02
C VAL A 264 1.27 -16.57 -6.01
N ILE A 265 1.77 -15.56 -6.73
CA ILE A 265 1.02 -14.34 -7.03
C ILE A 265 0.80 -14.25 -8.53
N ILE A 266 -0.45 -13.96 -8.90
CA ILE A 266 -0.85 -13.65 -10.27
C ILE A 266 -1.26 -12.18 -10.33
N ILE A 267 -0.65 -11.40 -11.20
CA ILE A 267 -0.99 -10.00 -11.42
C ILE A 267 -1.75 -9.86 -12.74
N SER A 268 -2.98 -9.34 -12.71
CA SER A 268 -3.74 -8.98 -13.91
C SER A 268 -3.76 -7.46 -14.07
N THR A 269 -3.22 -6.97 -15.18
CA THR A 269 -3.03 -5.53 -15.45
C THR A 269 -4.22 -4.86 -16.12
N VAL A 270 -5.09 -5.65 -16.75
CA VAL A 270 -6.39 -5.30 -17.34
C VAL A 270 -6.32 -4.44 -18.60
N ARG A 271 -5.59 -3.31 -18.55
CA ARG A 271 -5.61 -2.30 -19.63
C ARG A 271 -5.01 -2.83 -20.91
N SER A 272 -5.78 -2.77 -21.99
CA SER A 272 -5.36 -3.25 -23.31
C SER A 272 -5.54 -2.21 -24.43
N THR A 273 -6.25 -1.10 -24.19
CA THR A 273 -6.47 -0.03 -25.17
C THR A 273 -5.67 1.25 -24.88
N ILE A 274 -5.16 1.87 -25.94
CA ILE A 274 -4.58 3.22 -25.91
C ILE A 274 -5.73 4.18 -26.25
N GLN A 275 -6.27 4.92 -25.28
CA GLN A 275 -7.19 6.02 -25.61
C GLN A 275 -6.38 7.25 -26.05
N HIS A 276 -6.90 7.97 -27.06
CA HIS A 276 -6.24 9.06 -27.77
C HIS A 276 -6.57 10.46 -27.21
N ASN A 277 -7.09 10.58 -25.99
CA ASN A 277 -7.35 11.88 -25.38
C ASN A 277 -6.07 12.42 -24.73
N ASP A 278 -5.73 13.69 -24.98
CA ASP A 278 -4.50 14.33 -24.52
C ASP A 278 -4.38 14.43 -22.98
N PHE A 279 -5.49 14.31 -22.25
CA PHE A 279 -5.50 14.25 -20.77
C PHE A 279 -5.13 12.86 -20.23
N ASP A 280 -5.45 11.79 -20.96
CA ASP A 280 -5.08 10.40 -20.61
C ASP A 280 -3.66 10.04 -21.06
N ARG A 281 -3.03 10.91 -21.87
CA ARG A 281 -1.67 10.70 -22.39
C ARG A 281 -0.59 10.67 -21.30
N ILE A 282 -0.84 11.31 -20.17
CA ILE A 282 0.07 11.40 -19.02
C ILE A 282 -0.32 10.38 -17.93
N HIS A 283 -1.54 9.83 -17.98
CA HIS A 283 -2.11 8.93 -16.98
C HIS A 283 -2.44 7.51 -17.51
N TYR A 284 -1.78 7.07 -18.60
CA TYR A 284 -2.08 5.82 -19.33
C TYR A 284 -2.24 4.56 -18.46
N LEU A 285 -1.50 4.48 -17.37
CA LEU A 285 -1.50 3.33 -16.46
C LEU A 285 -2.05 3.69 -15.07
N GLY A 286 -2.23 4.98 -14.75
CA GLY A 286 -2.79 5.57 -13.53
C GLY A 286 -2.45 4.84 -12.22
N PHE A 287 -3.17 3.77 -11.95
CA PHE A 287 -2.92 2.90 -10.80
C PHE A 287 -1.60 2.12 -10.91
N LEU A 288 -1.25 1.62 -12.10
CA LEU A 288 -0.06 0.82 -12.38
C LEU A 288 1.22 1.66 -12.50
N SER A 289 1.12 2.98 -12.67
CA SER A 289 2.29 3.87 -12.79
C SER A 289 2.89 4.28 -11.46
N ASN A 290 2.35 3.81 -10.32
CA ASN A 290 2.93 4.09 -9.02
C ASN A 290 4.08 3.10 -8.73
N PRO A 291 5.32 3.59 -8.55
CA PRO A 291 6.49 2.74 -8.28
C PRO A 291 6.35 1.90 -7.00
N ARG A 292 5.81 2.48 -5.93
CA ARG A 292 5.59 1.80 -4.65
C ARG A 292 4.60 0.65 -4.80
N ARG A 293 3.54 0.82 -5.61
CA ARG A 293 2.59 -0.27 -5.94
C ARG A 293 3.25 -1.40 -6.71
N PHE A 294 4.10 -1.08 -7.69
CA PHE A 294 4.89 -2.09 -8.38
C PHE A 294 5.75 -2.88 -7.39
N ASN A 295 6.49 -2.19 -6.53
CA ASN A 295 7.39 -2.81 -5.55
C ASN A 295 6.64 -3.77 -4.62
N VAL A 296 5.50 -3.34 -4.06
CA VAL A 296 4.67 -4.19 -3.22
C VAL A 296 4.17 -5.40 -4.02
N ALA A 297 3.53 -5.18 -5.19
CA ALA A 297 2.94 -6.26 -5.97
C ALA A 297 3.96 -7.33 -6.40
N ALA A 298 5.14 -6.90 -6.87
CA ALA A 298 6.21 -7.80 -7.31
C ALA A 298 6.82 -8.62 -6.15
N THR A 299 6.82 -8.09 -4.93
CA THR A 299 7.44 -8.71 -3.75
C THR A 299 6.47 -9.53 -2.88
N ARG A 300 5.21 -9.73 -3.32
CA ARG A 300 4.23 -10.56 -2.59
C ARG A 300 4.42 -12.06 -2.83
N ALA A 301 5.08 -12.44 -3.92
CA ALA A 301 5.31 -13.82 -4.31
C ALA A 301 6.50 -14.43 -3.55
N ARG A 302 6.30 -15.57 -2.91
CA ARG A 302 7.39 -16.34 -2.30
C ARG A 302 8.11 -17.20 -3.32
N SER A 303 7.38 -17.87 -4.21
CA SER A 303 7.93 -18.90 -5.07
C SER A 303 7.71 -18.64 -6.56
N LEU A 304 6.55 -18.15 -6.97
CA LEU A 304 6.25 -17.87 -8.39
C LEU A 304 5.47 -16.57 -8.55
N LEU A 305 5.90 -15.72 -9.47
CA LEU A 305 5.17 -14.53 -9.89
C LEU A 305 4.74 -14.68 -11.36
N VAL A 306 3.44 -14.58 -11.62
CA VAL A 306 2.88 -14.58 -12.97
C VAL A 306 2.26 -13.22 -13.24
N VAL A 307 2.62 -12.58 -14.34
CA VAL A 307 2.03 -11.32 -14.80
C VAL A 307 1.27 -11.57 -16.08
N ILE A 308 0.01 -11.13 -16.11
CA ILE A 308 -0.89 -11.25 -17.25
C ILE A 308 -1.27 -9.83 -17.67
N GLY A 309 -0.98 -9.48 -18.92
CA GLY A 309 -1.24 -8.13 -19.40
C GLY A 309 -0.90 -7.89 -20.86
N ASN A 310 -1.30 -6.73 -21.37
CA ASN A 310 -0.94 -6.32 -22.72
C ASN A 310 0.48 -5.73 -22.74
N PRO A 311 1.46 -6.40 -23.37
CA PRO A 311 2.85 -5.95 -23.34
C PRO A 311 3.05 -4.61 -24.08
N HIS A 312 2.21 -4.28 -25.06
CA HIS A 312 2.27 -3.01 -25.80
C HIS A 312 1.75 -1.81 -25.01
N ILE A 313 1.01 -2.07 -23.93
CA ILE A 313 0.51 -1.02 -23.02
C ILE A 313 1.43 -0.92 -21.82
N ILE A 314 1.76 -2.05 -21.20
CA ILE A 314 2.52 -2.08 -19.95
C ILE A 314 3.96 -1.58 -20.13
N CYS A 315 4.56 -1.75 -21.31
CA CYS A 315 5.92 -1.31 -21.61
C CYS A 315 6.09 0.22 -21.60
N LYS A 316 5.00 0.97 -21.50
CA LYS A 316 5.03 2.44 -21.40
C LYS A 316 5.40 2.91 -19.99
N ASP A 317 5.19 2.08 -18.97
CA ASP A 317 5.70 2.36 -17.63
C ASP A 317 7.12 1.81 -17.48
N PRO A 318 8.08 2.59 -16.95
CA PRO A 318 9.48 2.19 -16.90
C PRO A 318 9.74 0.96 -16.00
N TYR A 319 9.01 0.80 -14.90
CA TYR A 319 9.20 -0.33 -13.97
C TYR A 319 8.62 -1.61 -14.55
N TRP A 320 7.41 -1.54 -15.09
CA TRP A 320 6.80 -2.67 -15.78
C TRP A 320 7.53 -3.05 -17.06
N ASN A 321 8.09 -2.07 -17.79
CA ASN A 321 8.93 -2.33 -18.96
C ASN A 321 10.18 -3.14 -18.58
N LYS A 322 10.86 -2.77 -17.50
CA LYS A 322 11.99 -3.55 -16.97
C LYS A 322 11.57 -4.98 -16.61
N LEU A 323 10.42 -5.17 -15.95
CA LEU A 323 9.90 -6.51 -15.62
C LEU A 323 9.58 -7.34 -16.88
N LEU A 324 8.91 -6.72 -17.87
CA LEU A 324 8.58 -7.36 -19.14
C LEU A 324 9.83 -7.86 -19.86
N TRP A 325 10.85 -7.00 -20.00
CA TRP A 325 12.10 -7.37 -20.67
C TRP A 325 12.94 -8.33 -19.84
N TYR A 326 12.91 -8.23 -18.52
CA TYR A 326 13.56 -9.22 -17.65
C TYR A 326 12.97 -10.62 -17.85
N CYS A 327 11.65 -10.74 -18.03
CA CYS A 327 11.01 -11.99 -18.42
C CYS A 327 11.40 -12.43 -19.85
N ALA A 328 11.32 -11.52 -20.82
CA ALA A 328 11.55 -11.84 -22.24
C ALA A 328 13.01 -12.24 -22.52
N ASP A 329 13.98 -11.48 -22.00
CA ASP A 329 15.41 -11.71 -22.19
C ASP A 329 15.87 -13.03 -21.52
N ASN A 330 15.16 -13.49 -20.48
CA ASN A 330 15.37 -14.79 -19.82
C ASN A 330 14.50 -15.92 -20.40
N GLY A 331 13.82 -15.71 -21.53
CA GLY A 331 12.99 -16.72 -22.18
C GLY A 331 11.75 -17.14 -21.40
N SER A 332 11.28 -16.31 -20.46
CA SER A 332 10.11 -16.56 -19.61
C SER A 332 8.92 -15.66 -19.99
N TYR A 333 8.59 -15.67 -21.29
CA TYR A 333 7.47 -14.93 -21.85
C TYR A 333 6.59 -15.86 -22.71
N LYS A 334 5.27 -15.71 -22.64
CA LYS A 334 4.27 -16.40 -23.48
C LYS A 334 3.24 -15.40 -23.99
N GLY A 335 2.50 -15.76 -25.05
CA GLY A 335 1.33 -15.00 -25.51
C GLY A 335 1.55 -14.29 -26.84
N CYS A 336 1.01 -13.07 -26.98
CA CYS A 336 1.11 -12.27 -28.20
C CYS A 336 2.56 -11.84 -28.52
N PHE A 337 2.79 -11.24 -29.69
CA PHE A 337 4.12 -10.73 -30.04
C PHE A 337 4.56 -9.62 -29.09
N LEU A 338 5.87 -9.57 -28.79
CA LEU A 338 6.45 -8.49 -27.99
C LEU A 338 6.41 -7.16 -28.76
N PRO A 339 6.28 -6.02 -28.06
CA PRO A 339 6.52 -4.71 -28.65
C PRO A 339 7.99 -4.56 -29.10
N GLU A 340 8.23 -3.57 -29.96
CA GLU A 340 9.59 -3.17 -30.28
C GLU A 340 10.32 -2.68 -29.02
N LYS A 341 11.55 -3.14 -28.81
CA LYS A 341 12.36 -2.76 -27.66
C LYS A 341 12.79 -1.30 -27.84
N LEU A 342 12.08 -0.39 -27.19
CA LEU A 342 12.50 1.01 -27.12
C LEU A 342 13.72 1.08 -26.20
N GLU A 343 14.87 1.42 -26.74
CA GLU A 343 16.05 1.79 -25.95
C GLU A 343 15.75 3.12 -25.26
N ILE A 344 15.29 3.06 -24.02
CA ILE A 344 15.22 4.25 -23.15
C ILE A 344 16.68 4.59 -22.84
N PRO A 345 17.18 5.80 -23.16
CA PRO A 345 18.55 6.19 -22.84
C PRO A 345 18.81 5.98 -21.35
N GLN A 346 19.83 5.20 -21.02
CA GLN A 346 20.34 5.16 -19.65
C GLN A 346 20.93 6.54 -19.37
N GLU A 347 20.37 7.27 -18.40
CA GLU A 347 21.12 8.37 -17.80
C GLU A 347 22.34 7.76 -17.12
N ASP A 348 23.53 8.08 -17.64
CA ASP A 348 24.82 7.64 -17.09
C ASP A 348 24.88 7.97 -15.59
N SER A 349 24.95 6.93 -14.76
CA SER A 349 25.16 6.98 -13.32
C SER A 349 26.59 7.38 -13.01
N GLY A 350 26.90 8.66 -13.21
CA GLY A 350 28.19 9.29 -12.86
C GLY A 350 28.16 10.18 -11.63
N GLN A 351 27.00 10.42 -11.02
CA GLN A 351 26.87 11.18 -9.78
C GLN A 351 25.86 10.51 -8.86
N ALA A 352 26.19 10.42 -7.57
CA ALA A 352 25.31 9.91 -6.54
C ALA A 352 24.00 10.71 -6.53
N ASN A 353 22.95 10.14 -7.12
CA ASN A 353 21.63 10.75 -7.14
C ASN A 353 20.98 10.52 -5.77
N THR A 354 20.92 11.58 -4.97
CA THR A 354 19.94 11.72 -3.91
C THR A 354 18.56 11.83 -4.56
N TRP A 355 17.83 10.72 -4.67
CA TRP A 355 16.50 10.63 -5.30
C TRP A 355 15.36 11.26 -4.47
N TYR A 356 15.65 12.21 -3.59
CA TYR A 356 14.64 12.88 -2.75
C TYR A 356 13.94 14.08 -3.40
N ASP A 357 14.23 14.44 -4.66
CA ASP A 357 13.85 15.78 -5.16
C ASP A 357 13.17 15.88 -6.55
N VAL A 358 12.68 14.77 -7.12
CA VAL A 358 12.06 14.81 -8.48
C VAL A 358 10.53 15.07 -8.45
N GLY A 359 9.96 15.44 -7.30
CA GLY A 359 8.55 15.80 -7.15
C GLY A 359 8.22 17.28 -7.37
N ALA A 360 9.22 18.18 -7.41
CA ALA A 360 8.98 19.62 -7.24
C ALA A 360 9.28 20.52 -8.46
N GLN A 361 9.68 19.99 -9.63
CA GLN A 361 10.06 20.84 -10.77
C GLN A 361 9.47 20.39 -12.11
N VAL A 362 8.14 20.40 -12.23
CA VAL A 362 7.48 20.62 -13.52
C VAL A 362 6.26 21.50 -13.30
N ASN A 363 6.47 22.81 -13.11
CA ASN A 363 5.44 23.84 -13.25
C ASN A 363 6.13 25.20 -13.40
N ASN A 364 6.72 25.44 -14.57
CA ASN A 364 6.87 26.81 -15.04
C ASN A 364 6.95 26.84 -16.57
N TRP A 365 5.77 26.88 -17.19
CA TRP A 365 5.62 27.42 -18.54
C TRP A 365 4.65 28.58 -18.42
N ASP A 366 5.21 29.79 -18.58
CA ASP A 366 4.47 31.03 -18.69
C ASP A 366 3.52 30.93 -19.91
N CYS A 367 2.22 30.92 -19.65
CA CYS A 367 1.19 31.09 -20.67
C CYS A 367 0.41 32.37 -20.37
N GLU A 368 0.99 33.52 -20.74
CA GLU A 368 0.22 34.74 -20.93
C GLU A 368 -0.73 34.55 -22.13
N GLY A 369 -2.04 34.59 -21.86
CA GLY A 369 -3.05 34.82 -22.90
C GLY A 369 -3.82 33.59 -23.38
N ALA A 370 -4.74 33.08 -22.55
CA ALA A 370 -5.94 32.42 -23.04
C ALA A 370 -7.11 32.72 -22.11
N GLN A 371 -8.18 33.29 -22.67
CA GLN A 371 -9.37 33.73 -21.96
C GLN A 371 -10.07 32.54 -21.29
N ALA A 372 -10.43 32.73 -20.01
CA ALA A 372 -11.24 31.82 -19.23
C ALA A 372 -12.57 31.53 -19.92
N ASN A 373 -12.81 30.27 -20.27
CA ASN A 373 -14.13 29.76 -20.56
C ASN A 373 -14.51 28.76 -19.47
N ASP A 374 -15.53 29.19 -18.73
CA ASP A 374 -16.18 28.59 -17.57
C ASP A 374 -16.92 27.29 -17.97
N TRP A 375 -16.37 26.13 -17.58
CA TRP A 375 -17.03 24.83 -17.60
C TRP A 375 -16.50 23.95 -16.45
N ASP A 376 -16.60 24.44 -15.21
CA ASP A 376 -16.33 23.66 -13.99
C ASP A 376 -17.60 23.56 -13.12
N GLN A 377 -18.63 22.95 -13.68
CA GLN A 377 -19.75 22.39 -12.92
C GLN A 377 -20.26 21.17 -13.68
N ASP A 378 -19.62 20.02 -13.49
CA ASP A 378 -20.32 18.74 -13.33
C ASP A 378 -19.36 17.58 -13.05
N GLN A 379 -19.78 16.75 -12.09
CA GLN A 379 -19.27 15.41 -11.76
C GLN A 379 -18.13 15.30 -10.74
N ALA A 380 -18.35 15.93 -9.58
CA ALA A 380 -18.09 15.25 -8.31
C ALA A 380 -19.02 14.02 -8.19
N GLY A 381 -18.66 12.93 -8.87
CA GLY A 381 -19.31 11.63 -8.69
C GLY A 381 -18.87 11.05 -7.35
N GLN A 382 -19.84 10.70 -6.51
CA GLN A 382 -19.66 10.04 -5.21
C GLN A 382 -18.66 8.87 -5.33
N VAL A 383 -17.47 9.05 -4.76
CA VAL A 383 -16.56 7.94 -4.47
C VAL A 383 -17.12 7.27 -3.23
N ASN A 384 -17.98 6.27 -3.45
CA ASN A 384 -18.44 5.41 -2.37
C ASN A 384 -17.28 4.56 -1.85
N ASP A 385 -17.25 4.36 -0.55
CA ASP A 385 -16.32 3.57 0.24
C ASP A 385 -16.35 2.08 -0.19
N TRP A 386 -15.23 1.53 -0.69
CA TRP A 386 -15.12 0.12 -1.13
C TRP A 386 -14.04 -0.68 -0.37
N ASP A 387 -13.34 -0.05 0.57
CA ASP A 387 -12.25 -0.68 1.33
C ASP A 387 -12.72 -1.31 2.65
N GLN A 388 -14.04 -1.36 2.87
CA GLN A 388 -14.66 -2.11 3.97
C GLN A 388 -15.28 -3.40 3.45
N ASP A 389 -14.77 -4.54 3.92
CA ASP A 389 -15.32 -5.87 3.70
C ASP A 389 -16.81 -5.92 4.09
N GLN A 390 -17.70 -5.98 3.10
CA GLN A 390 -19.06 -6.47 3.28
C GLN A 390 -19.22 -7.77 2.51
N GLY A 391 -19.22 -8.88 3.25
CA GLY A 391 -19.62 -10.19 2.77
C GLY A 391 -21.09 -10.17 2.36
N GLY A 392 -21.37 -10.56 1.12
CA GLY A 392 -22.72 -10.67 0.59
C GLY A 392 -23.47 -11.85 1.20
N GLN A 393 -24.73 -11.61 1.55
CA GLN A 393 -25.78 -12.62 1.44
C GLN A 393 -26.50 -12.38 0.12
N VAL A 394 -26.51 -13.42 -0.72
CA VAL A 394 -27.30 -13.55 -1.94
C VAL A 394 -28.76 -13.69 -1.53
N ASN A 395 -29.66 -12.92 -2.14
CA ASN A 395 -31.08 -13.25 -2.21
C ASN A 395 -31.53 -13.29 -3.66
N ASP A 396 -32.18 -14.40 -4.00
CA ASP A 396 -32.74 -14.78 -5.28
C ASP A 396 -33.66 -13.73 -5.90
N TRP A 397 -33.59 -13.65 -7.23
CA TRP A 397 -34.60 -13.03 -8.07
C TRP A 397 -35.73 -14.03 -8.31
N ASP A 398 -36.98 -13.63 -8.01
CA ASP A 398 -38.07 -13.79 -8.97
C ASP A 398 -39.39 -13.10 -8.54
N GLN A 399 -40.06 -12.57 -9.57
CA GLN A 399 -41.48 -12.28 -9.76
C GLN A 399 -42.06 -10.87 -9.56
N ASP A 400 -42.49 -10.34 -10.71
CA ASP A 400 -43.45 -9.30 -11.04
C ASP A 400 -44.61 -9.10 -10.05
N GLN A 401 -44.98 -7.84 -9.79
CA GLN A 401 -46.18 -7.17 -10.34
C GLN A 401 -46.50 -5.86 -9.59
N GLY A 402 -46.84 -4.82 -10.35
CA GLY A 402 -47.95 -3.92 -10.04
C GLY A 402 -47.75 -2.78 -9.03
N GLY A 403 -47.60 -1.57 -9.59
CA GLY A 403 -48.30 -0.33 -9.21
C GLY A 403 -48.67 -0.05 -7.74
N GLN A 404 -48.22 1.09 -7.22
CA GLN A 404 -49.06 2.28 -7.00
C GLN A 404 -48.28 3.35 -6.23
N VAL A 405 -48.35 4.56 -6.77
CA VAL A 405 -48.07 5.84 -6.12
C VAL A 405 -49.03 6.04 -4.95
N ASN A 406 -48.55 6.55 -3.81
CA ASN A 406 -49.32 7.45 -2.96
C ASN A 406 -48.40 8.34 -2.10
N ASN A 407 -48.56 9.66 -2.26
CA ASN A 407 -48.24 10.70 -1.29
C ASN A 407 -48.92 10.42 0.06
N TRP A 408 -48.46 11.04 1.15
CA TRP A 408 -49.26 11.88 2.09
C TRP A 408 -48.35 12.34 3.25
N ASP A 409 -47.99 13.62 3.16
CA ASP A 409 -48.03 14.68 4.18
C ASP A 409 -47.68 14.46 5.67
N GLN A 410 -46.83 15.41 6.11
CA GLN A 410 -46.96 16.30 7.28
C GLN A 410 -46.99 15.71 8.70
N ASN A 411 -45.98 16.12 9.48
CA ASN A 411 -46.27 16.82 10.73
C ASN A 411 -45.09 17.72 11.14
N GLU A 412 -45.39 19.01 11.24
CA GLU A 412 -44.57 20.02 11.91
C GLU A 412 -44.67 19.86 13.44
N GLY A 413 -43.60 20.25 14.13
CA GLY A 413 -43.54 20.40 15.58
C GLY A 413 -42.34 21.27 15.93
N GLU A 414 -42.64 22.52 16.25
CA GLU A 414 -41.75 23.64 16.58
C GLU A 414 -40.68 23.32 17.64
N LEU A 415 -39.52 23.98 17.54
CA LEU A 415 -38.96 24.86 18.58
C LEU A 415 -37.74 25.61 18.03
N ALA A 416 -37.87 26.94 18.03
CA ALA A 416 -36.84 27.90 17.66
C ALA A 416 -35.77 28.04 18.76
N GLU A 417 -34.54 28.41 18.39
CA GLU A 417 -33.84 29.53 19.03
C GLU A 417 -32.64 30.04 18.23
N ASN A 418 -32.58 31.37 18.15
CA ASN A 418 -31.73 32.27 17.37
C ASN A 418 -30.22 32.15 17.61
N TRP A 419 -29.42 32.28 16.54
CA TRP A 419 -28.13 32.98 16.59
C TRP A 419 -27.97 33.87 15.34
N ASN A 420 -28.29 35.15 15.48
CA ASN A 420 -27.83 36.23 14.60
C ASN A 420 -26.90 37.12 15.44
N GLY A 421 -25.68 37.33 14.97
CA GLY A 421 -24.70 38.21 15.59
C GLY A 421 -23.65 38.63 14.57
N GLU A 422 -23.90 39.77 13.93
CA GLU A 422 -22.92 40.52 13.16
C GLU A 422 -21.75 40.95 14.06
N GLY A 423 -20.52 40.82 13.56
CA GLY A 423 -19.31 41.23 14.26
C GLY A 423 -18.23 41.65 13.26
N THR A 424 -18.07 42.96 13.14
CA THR A 424 -17.17 43.72 12.26
C THR A 424 -15.69 43.32 12.33
N CYS A 425 -15.05 43.26 11.15
CA CYS A 425 -13.61 43.19 10.96
C CYS A 425 -12.91 44.47 11.46
N VAL A 426 -11.89 44.31 12.31
CA VAL A 426 -10.88 45.34 12.58
C VAL A 426 -9.52 44.74 12.23
N SER A 427 -8.82 45.43 11.34
CA SER A 427 -7.44 45.21 10.95
C SER A 427 -6.49 45.57 12.08
N GLU A 428 -5.60 44.65 12.48
CA GLU A 428 -4.45 44.97 13.33
C GLU A 428 -3.13 44.71 12.58
N GLU A 429 -2.21 45.65 12.85
CA GLU A 429 -0.97 45.93 12.13
C GLU A 429 0.10 44.87 12.34
N LYS A 430 0.86 44.60 11.27
CA LYS A 430 2.13 43.88 11.30
C LYS A 430 3.16 44.69 12.09
N GLN A 431 3.57 44.21 13.27
CA GLN A 431 4.83 44.62 13.88
C GLN A 431 5.90 43.54 13.70
N SER A 432 6.95 43.94 12.99
CA SER A 432 8.20 43.24 12.76
C SER A 432 9.00 43.07 14.05
N LEU A 433 9.39 41.84 14.39
CA LEU A 433 10.39 41.54 15.43
C LEU A 433 11.75 41.28 14.78
N GLN A 434 12.75 42.09 15.15
CA GLN A 434 14.16 41.91 14.81
C GLN A 434 14.83 40.89 15.75
N PRO A 435 15.87 40.16 15.30
CA PRO A 435 16.57 39.18 16.13
C PRO A 435 17.60 39.85 17.06
N SER A 436 17.73 39.33 18.28
CA SER A 436 18.79 39.70 19.25
C SER A 436 19.94 38.67 19.23
N PRO A 437 21.15 39.06 19.68
CA PRO A 437 22.41 38.53 19.14
C PRO A 437 23.04 37.36 19.92
N ASP A 438 23.94 36.69 19.20
CA ASP A 438 24.97 35.72 19.55
C ASP A 438 25.37 35.57 21.02
N VAL A 439 25.29 34.33 21.52
CA VAL A 439 26.01 33.87 22.72
C VAL A 439 27.05 32.84 22.30
N GLN A 440 28.32 33.25 22.32
CA GLN A 440 29.48 32.38 22.20
C GLN A 440 29.59 31.49 23.44
N GLY A 441 29.43 30.18 23.25
CA GLY A 441 29.65 29.15 24.27
C GLY A 441 30.98 28.43 24.03
N THR A 442 31.91 28.62 24.95
CA THR A 442 33.24 28.00 25.04
C THR A 442 33.18 26.47 25.16
N MET A 443 33.98 25.79 24.34
CA MET A 443 34.29 24.35 24.44
C MET A 443 34.96 24.01 25.77
N HIS A 444 34.37 23.08 26.53
CA HIS A 444 35.09 22.34 27.56
C HIS A 444 35.21 20.87 27.14
N GLN A 445 36.46 20.45 27.05
CA GLN A 445 36.98 19.12 26.78
C GLN A 445 36.77 18.25 28.03
N THR A 446 36.12 17.09 27.90
CA THR A 446 36.08 16.06 28.95
C THR A 446 36.27 14.68 28.35
N ASP A 447 36.99 13.86 29.11
CA ASP A 447 37.82 12.73 28.69
C ASP A 447 37.07 11.50 28.18
N TYR A 448 37.70 10.83 27.22
CA TYR A 448 37.32 9.55 26.62
C TYR A 448 37.76 8.39 27.53
N ILE A 449 36.81 7.57 27.98
CA ILE A 449 37.06 6.31 28.68
C ILE A 449 36.58 5.19 27.74
N PRO A 450 37.44 4.23 27.33
CA PRO A 450 37.01 3.14 26.47
C PRO A 450 36.31 2.03 27.28
N ASP A 451 35.15 1.58 26.80
CA ASP A 451 34.44 0.41 27.32
C ASP A 451 35.08 -0.90 26.79
N PRO A 452 35.00 -2.00 27.57
CA PRO A 452 35.67 -3.27 27.26
C PRO A 452 34.97 -4.05 26.15
N VAL A 453 35.78 -4.67 25.29
CA VAL A 453 35.39 -5.64 24.26
C VAL A 453 34.78 -6.89 24.90
N MET A 454 33.57 -7.29 24.47
CA MET A 454 32.92 -8.56 24.83
C MET A 454 32.61 -9.34 23.54
N ASP A 455 33.00 -10.61 23.52
CA ASP A 455 32.95 -11.55 22.39
C ASP A 455 31.52 -11.93 21.94
N GLU A 456 31.32 -12.07 20.63
CA GLU A 456 30.06 -12.34 19.90
C GLU A 456 29.49 -13.78 20.05
N ALA A 457 29.87 -14.54 21.08
CA ALA A 457 29.59 -15.99 21.13
C ALA A 457 28.37 -16.44 21.97
N GLU A 458 27.61 -15.55 22.61
CA GLU A 458 26.57 -15.97 23.59
C GLU A 458 25.09 -15.71 23.20
N TRP A 459 24.78 -15.34 21.95
CA TRP A 459 23.40 -14.99 21.55
C TRP A 459 22.57 -16.09 20.85
N SER A 460 23.04 -17.35 20.77
CA SER A 460 22.36 -18.37 19.93
C SER A 460 21.32 -19.28 20.60
N ASP A 461 21.02 -19.19 21.89
CA ASP A 461 20.15 -20.19 22.57
C ASP A 461 18.91 -19.59 23.27
N GLY A 462 18.17 -18.73 22.55
CA GLY A 462 17.05 -18.00 23.14
C GLY A 462 15.69 -18.08 22.45
N TRP A 463 15.51 -18.76 21.32
CA TRP A 463 14.20 -18.86 20.64
C TRP A 463 14.08 -20.17 19.86
N LYS A 464 13.54 -21.20 20.53
CA LYS A 464 13.01 -22.42 19.91
C LYS A 464 11.60 -22.67 20.40
#